data_AF-A0A535Z7P5-F1
#
_entry.id   AF-A0A535Z7P5-F1
#
_cell.length_a   1.000
_cell.length_b   1.000
_cell.length_c   1.000
_cell.angle_alpha   90.00
_cell.angle_beta   90.00
_cell.angle_gamma   90.00
#
_symmetry.space_group_name_H-M   'P 1'
#
loop_
_entity.id
_entity.type
_entity.pdbx_description
1 polymer ?
#
loop_
_entity_poly.entity_id
_entity_poly.type
_entity_poly.pdbx_seq_one_letter_code
_entity_poly.pdbx_strand_id
1 'polypeptide(L)'
;MSSRDDLTPAGAPDPETRPPAAPDAVTRQVQEAFRFSLPEDQLRAHQQRLVERFFSGRHAVLDIGCGRGVVLDLLKQLGVEAEGIDIMPEAV
;
A
#
# COMPACT_ATOMS: atom_id res chain seq x y z
N MET A 1 14.14 -4.21 -31.67
CA MET A 1 15.09 -4.17 -30.54
C MET A 1 15.36 -2.70 -30.26
N SER A 2 14.65 -2.10 -29.30
CA SER A 2 14.92 -0.74 -28.84
C SER A 2 15.20 -0.77 -27.34
N SER A 3 16.22 -0.01 -26.96
CA SER A 3 16.93 0.02 -25.68
C SER A 3 16.08 -0.12 -24.43
N ARG A 4 16.51 -1.02 -23.56
CA ARG A 4 16.22 -1.03 -22.11
C ARG A 4 17.37 -0.36 -21.36
N ASP A 5 17.87 0.74 -21.89
CA ASP A 5 18.99 1.44 -21.29
C ASP A 5 18.47 2.69 -20.59
N ASP A 6 18.75 2.73 -19.29
CA ASP A 6 18.82 3.90 -18.42
C ASP A 6 17.61 4.26 -17.54
N LEU A 7 17.14 3.31 -16.72
CA LEU A 7 16.66 3.67 -15.38
C LEU A 7 17.86 3.75 -14.43
N THR A 8 18.50 4.92 -14.38
CA THR A 8 19.36 5.29 -13.25
C THR A 8 18.52 5.19 -11.96
N PRO A 9 18.99 4.59 -10.86
CA PRO A 9 18.24 4.60 -9.61
C PRO A 9 18.09 6.05 -9.18
N ALA A 10 16.86 6.53 -9.05
CA ALA A 10 16.62 7.80 -8.38
C ALA A 10 17.27 7.71 -7.00
N GLY A 11 18.28 8.55 -6.76
CA GLY A 11 18.93 8.63 -5.45
C GLY A 11 17.89 8.85 -4.36
N ALA A 12 18.13 8.30 -3.17
CA ALA A 12 17.20 8.46 -2.05
C ALA A 12 16.82 9.94 -1.90
N PRO A 13 15.53 10.27 -1.76
CA PRO A 13 15.08 11.65 -1.70
C PRO A 13 15.80 12.38 -0.57
N ASP A 14 16.24 13.62 -0.85
CA ASP A 14 16.92 14.48 0.10
C ASP A 14 16.08 14.57 1.38
N PRO A 15 16.63 14.31 2.59
CA PRO A 15 15.88 14.40 3.85
C PRO A 15 15.14 15.74 4.02
N GLU A 16 15.61 16.81 3.38
CA GLU A 16 14.98 18.13 3.39
C GLU A 16 13.69 18.21 2.54
N THR A 17 13.50 17.30 1.59
CA THR A 17 12.29 17.20 0.75
C THR A 17 11.22 16.26 1.33
N ARG A 18 11.52 15.60 2.46
CA ARG A 18 10.56 14.70 3.10
C ARG A 18 9.39 15.54 3.65
N PRO A 19 8.13 15.26 3.25
CA PRO A 19 7.00 15.92 3.86
C PRO A 19 7.01 15.68 5.37
N PRO A 20 6.61 16.67 6.19
CA PRO A 20 6.56 16.51 7.63
C PRO A 20 5.67 15.31 7.97
N ALA A 21 6.09 14.52 8.97
CA ALA A 21 5.30 13.40 9.45
C ALA A 21 3.88 13.88 9.82
N ALA A 22 2.87 13.10 9.47
CA ALA A 22 1.51 13.38 9.89
C ALA A 22 1.44 13.44 11.43
N PRO A 23 0.62 14.33 12.02
CA PRO A 23 0.46 14.37 13.47
C PRO A 23 -0.01 13.02 14.01
N ASP A 24 0.52 12.58 15.16
CA ASP A 24 0.24 11.26 15.76
C ASP A 24 -1.26 10.95 15.89
N ALA A 25 -2.08 11.98 16.15
CA ALA A 25 -3.53 11.85 16.24
C ALA A 25 -4.16 11.40 14.91
N VAL A 26 -3.68 11.94 13.78
CA VAL A 26 -4.17 11.58 12.44
C VAL A 26 -3.76 10.15 12.11
N THR A 27 -2.50 9.81 12.36
CA THR A 27 -1.97 8.45 12.16
C THR A 27 -2.78 7.42 12.95
N ARG A 28 -3.04 7.70 14.24
CA ARG A 28 -3.85 6.83 15.09
C ARG A 28 -5.29 6.70 14.59
N GLN A 29 -5.93 7.82 14.22
CA GLN A 29 -7.30 7.81 13.72
C GLN A 29 -7.45 6.94 12.46
N VAL A 30 -6.49 7.02 11.53
CA VAL A 30 -6.48 6.17 10.33
C VAL A 30 -6.27 4.71 10.70
N GLN A 31 -5.30 4.41 11.57
CA GLN A 31 -5.05 3.03 12.03
C GLN A 31 -6.26 2.39 12.72
N GLU A 32 -6.99 3.16 13.54
CA GLU A 32 -8.20 2.72 14.20
C GLU A 32 -9.36 2.52 13.20
N ALA A 33 -9.56 3.46 12.28
CA ALA A 33 -10.65 3.41 11.29
C ALA A 33 -10.55 2.17 10.39
N PHE A 34 -9.33 1.82 9.95
CA PHE A 34 -9.09 0.65 9.09
C PHE A 34 -8.66 -0.60 9.86
N ARG A 35 -8.63 -0.51 11.19
CA ARG A 35 -8.32 -1.61 12.11
C ARG A 35 -6.98 -2.31 11.81
N PHE A 36 -5.96 -1.53 11.48
CA PHE A 36 -4.66 -2.05 11.04
C PHE A 36 -3.91 -2.85 12.12
N SER A 37 -4.27 -2.69 13.39
CA SER A 37 -3.70 -3.47 14.51
C SER A 37 -4.32 -4.87 14.66
N LEU A 38 -5.33 -5.23 13.87
CA LEU A 38 -5.95 -6.56 13.95
C LEU A 38 -4.99 -7.68 13.50
N PRO A 39 -5.15 -8.91 14.05
CA PRO A 39 -4.56 -10.11 13.46
C PRO A 39 -4.91 -10.21 11.98
N GLU A 40 -3.99 -10.77 11.19
CA GLU A 40 -4.07 -10.73 9.72
C GLU A 40 -5.38 -11.32 9.17
N ASP A 41 -5.83 -12.47 9.68
CA ASP A 41 -7.09 -13.10 9.25
C ASP A 41 -8.31 -12.20 9.47
N GLN A 42 -8.32 -11.46 10.59
CA GLN A 42 -9.42 -10.54 10.91
C GLN A 42 -9.34 -9.27 10.07
N LEU A 43 -8.13 -8.76 9.82
CA LEU A 43 -7.93 -7.64 8.90
C LEU A 43 -8.35 -8.02 7.48
N ARG A 44 -7.99 -9.21 7.01
CA ARG A 44 -8.38 -9.75 5.70
C ARG A 44 -9.90 -9.80 5.56
N ALA A 45 -10.60 -10.39 6.53
CA ALA A 45 -12.06 -10.44 6.54
C ALA A 45 -12.70 -9.04 6.54
N HIS A 46 -12.10 -8.08 7.25
CA HIS A 46 -12.57 -6.70 7.29
C HIS A 46 -12.41 -5.98 5.94
N GLN A 47 -11.26 -6.18 5.27
CA GLN A 47 -10.92 -5.47 4.03
C GLN A 47 -11.52 -6.12 2.78
N GLN A 48 -11.78 -7.42 2.78
CA GLN A 48 -12.25 -8.17 1.61
C GLN A 48 -13.48 -7.54 0.95
N ARG A 49 -14.51 -7.18 1.74
CA ARG A 49 -15.74 -6.56 1.21
C ARG A 49 -15.47 -5.19 0.55
N LEU A 50 -14.51 -4.44 1.08
CA LEU A 50 -14.10 -3.14 0.55
C LEU A 50 -13.38 -3.35 -0.79
N VAL A 51 -12.42 -4.28 -0.81
CA VAL A 51 -11.64 -4.60 -2.01
C VAL A 51 -12.54 -5.08 -3.15
N GLU A 52 -13.40 -6.07 -2.88
CA GLU A 52 -14.36 -6.60 -3.87
C GLU A 52 -15.29 -5.51 -4.42
N ARG A 53 -15.81 -4.64 -3.54
CA ARG A 53 -16.78 -3.62 -3.94
C ARG A 53 -16.18 -2.54 -4.85
N PHE A 54 -14.96 -2.11 -4.59
CA PHE A 54 -14.39 -0.91 -5.23
C PHE A 54 -13.36 -1.20 -6.31
N PHE A 55 -12.74 -2.39 -6.28
CA PHE A 55 -11.61 -2.70 -7.15
C PHE A 55 -11.89 -3.80 -8.20
N SER A 56 -13.06 -4.44 -8.16
CA SER A 56 -13.47 -5.38 -9.21
C SER A 56 -13.42 -4.72 -10.60
N GLY A 57 -12.68 -5.33 -11.53
CA GLY A 57 -12.50 -4.84 -12.90
C GLY A 57 -11.58 -3.62 -13.04
N ARG A 58 -10.91 -3.19 -11.96
CA ARG A 58 -9.87 -2.17 -12.03
C ARG A 58 -8.54 -2.79 -12.45
N HIS A 59 -7.62 -1.93 -12.86
CA HIS A 59 -6.25 -2.26 -13.24
C HIS A 59 -5.32 -1.18 -12.69
N ALA A 60 -4.06 -1.53 -12.44
CA ALA A 60 -3.01 -0.63 -11.97
C ALA A 60 -3.38 0.13 -10.67
N VAL A 61 -3.59 -0.62 -9.57
CA VAL A 61 -3.91 -0.04 -8.26
C VAL A 61 -2.62 0.26 -7.48
N LEU A 62 -2.55 1.43 -6.85
CA LEU A 62 -1.49 1.76 -5.89
C LEU A 62 -2.02 1.66 -4.46
N ASP A 63 -1.39 0.83 -3.64
CA ASP A 63 -1.68 0.67 -2.21
C ASP A 63 -0.63 1.43 -1.37
N ILE A 64 -1.05 2.55 -0.77
CA ILE A 64 -0.16 3.44 -0.01
C ILE A 64 -0.25 3.09 1.47
N GLY A 65 0.89 2.75 2.07
CA GLY A 65 0.94 2.19 3.42
C GLY A 65 0.51 0.73 3.41
N CYS A 66 1.07 -0.07 2.48
CA CYS A 66 0.63 -1.44 2.24
C CYS A 66 0.91 -2.38 3.42
N GLY A 67 1.83 -2.03 4.32
CA GLY A 67 2.15 -2.79 5.54
C GLY A 67 2.36 -4.28 5.27
N ARG A 68 1.49 -5.12 5.82
CA ARG A 68 1.56 -6.58 5.68
C ARG A 68 1.15 -7.11 4.29
N GLY A 69 0.70 -6.26 3.38
CA GLY A 69 0.30 -6.67 2.02
C GLY A 69 -1.08 -7.36 1.93
N VAL A 70 -1.91 -7.30 2.97
CA VAL A 70 -3.22 -7.97 2.99
C VAL A 70 -4.13 -7.51 1.84
N VAL A 71 -4.12 -6.21 1.53
CA VAL A 71 -4.93 -5.65 0.44
C VAL A 71 -4.37 -6.04 -0.92
N LEU A 72 -3.04 -6.01 -1.10
CA LEU A 72 -2.37 -6.49 -2.32
C LEU A 72 -2.71 -7.95 -2.61
N ASP A 73 -2.71 -8.82 -1.59
CA ASP A 73 -3.11 -10.21 -1.74
C ASP A 73 -4.56 -10.36 -2.21
N LEU A 74 -5.47 -9.58 -1.63
CA LEU A 74 -6.89 -9.58 -2.01
C LEU A 74 -7.08 -9.08 -3.45
N LEU A 75 -6.38 -8.01 -3.84
CA LEU A 75 -6.38 -7.50 -5.21
C LEU A 75 -5.87 -8.55 -6.20
N LYS A 76 -4.78 -9.24 -5.85
CA LYS A 76 -4.24 -10.35 -6.65
C LYS A 76 -5.24 -11.49 -6.81
N GLN A 77 -5.96 -11.86 -5.76
CA GLN A 77 -7.02 -12.89 -5.82
C GLN A 77 -8.17 -12.49 -6.75
N LEU A 78 -8.47 -11.18 -6.85
CA LEU A 78 -9.45 -10.65 -7.80
C LEU A 78 -8.91 -10.46 -9.23
N GLY A 79 -7.63 -10.80 -9.48
CA GLY A 79 -6.99 -10.59 -10.77
C GLY A 79 -6.70 -9.12 -11.08
N VAL A 80 -6.61 -8.27 -10.06
CA VAL A 80 -6.30 -6.85 -10.19
C VAL A 80 -4.79 -6.66 -10.01
N GLU A 81 -4.14 -6.07 -11.02
CA GLU A 81 -2.74 -5.66 -10.93
C GLU A 81 -2.59 -4.49 -9.94
N ALA A 82 -1.66 -4.62 -9.00
CA ALA A 82 -1.43 -3.62 -7.97
C ALA A 82 0.05 -3.56 -7.54
N GLU A 83 0.47 -2.38 -7.10
CA GLU A 83 1.77 -2.10 -6.50
C GLU A 83 1.57 -1.49 -5.11
N GLY A 84 2.43 -1.87 -4.16
CA GLY A 84 2.41 -1.36 -2.79
C GLY A 84 3.61 -0.49 -2.49
N ILE A 85 3.40 0.56 -1.71
CA ILE A 85 4.49 1.36 -1.13
C ILE A 85 4.30 1.50 0.37
N ASP A 86 5.38 1.44 1.13
CA ASP A 86 5.39 1.72 2.56
C ASP A 86 6.65 2.49 2.94
N ILE A 87 6.57 3.27 4.02
CA ILE A 87 7.73 3.96 4.60
C ILE A 87 8.56 2.99 5.45
N MET A 88 7.93 1.93 5.95
CA MET A 88 8.55 0.92 6.80
C MET A 88 9.33 -0.08 5.95
N PRO A 89 10.67 -0.18 6.10
CA PRO A 89 11.48 -1.07 5.27
C PRO A 89 11.11 -2.55 5.37
N GLU A 90 10.56 -2.98 6.51
CA GLU A 90 10.10 -4.36 6.71
C GLU A 90 8.87 -4.76 5.88
N ALA A 91 8.20 -3.79 5.26
CA ALA A 91 6.99 -3.97 4.46
C ALA A 91 7.26 -3.97 2.94
N VAL A 92 8.52 -3.80 2.52
CA VAL A 92 8.94 -3.65 1.11
C VAL A 92 9.79 -4.83 0.64
#